data_AF-B6AZ51-F1
#
_entry.id   AF-B6AZ51-F1
#
_cell.length_a   1.000
_cell.length_b   1.000
_cell.length_c   1.000
_cell.angle_alpha   90.00
_cell.angle_beta   90.00
_cell.angle_gamma   90.00
#
_symmetry.space_group_name_H-M   'P 1'
#
loop_
_entity.id
_entity.type
_entity.pdbx_description
1 polymer ?
#
loop_
_entity_poly.entity_id
_entity_poly.type
_entity_poly.pdbx_seq_one_letter_code
_entity_poly.pdbx_strand_id
1 'polypeptide(L)'
;MAKHRPYVPDIMFEDMTGTSQSLRSQSSEIVLVEFIYTTCPTICQTAGSDFAQLRDALVQTRENVRMISVSFNPANDTLAALGDYAELHTASGSPWTVARVDVAQRAQALDFLTSPSFPIEPPPLKWSAPIVRKAEDLRWPLRDQSPKRLS
;
A
#
# COMPACT_ATOMS: atom_id res chain seq x y z
N MET A 1 11.33 -13.83 21.18
CA MET A 1 9.87 -14.14 21.17
C MET A 1 9.36 -13.87 19.77
N ALA A 2 9.08 -14.89 18.96
CA ALA A 2 8.61 -14.71 17.59
C ALA A 2 7.21 -14.08 17.61
N LYS A 3 7.16 -12.77 17.35
CA LYS A 3 5.93 -11.99 17.16
C LYS A 3 5.08 -12.74 16.14
N HIS A 4 3.84 -13.09 16.50
CA HIS A 4 2.90 -13.86 15.69
C HIS A 4 2.84 -13.24 14.29
N ARG A 5 3.55 -13.83 13.31
CA ARG A 5 3.54 -13.33 11.93
C ARG A 5 2.21 -13.80 11.34
N PRO A 6 1.31 -12.88 10.94
CA PRO A 6 0.07 -13.27 10.30
C PRO A 6 0.38 -14.15 9.09
N TYR A 7 -0.36 -15.25 8.96
CA TYR A 7 -0.24 -16.12 7.80
C TYR A 7 -0.73 -15.37 6.56
N VAL A 8 0.11 -15.25 5.54
CA VAL A 8 -0.27 -14.71 4.23
C VAL A 8 -0.79 -15.87 3.37
N PRO A 9 -2.08 -15.91 3.02
CA PRO A 9 -2.65 -16.97 2.19
C PRO A 9 -2.10 -16.92 0.76
N ASP A 10 -2.22 -18.05 0.06
CA ASP A 10 -1.85 -18.14 -1.35
C ASP A 10 -2.96 -17.60 -2.25
N ILE A 11 -3.07 -16.28 -2.27
CA ILE A 11 -4.02 -15.57 -3.11
C ILE A 11 -3.27 -15.07 -4.33
N MET A 12 -3.88 -15.27 -5.49
CA MET A 12 -3.39 -14.77 -6.77
C MET A 12 -3.99 -13.41 -7.04
N PHE A 13 -3.15 -12.56 -7.60
CA PHE A 13 -3.45 -11.19 -7.97
C PHE A 13 -3.13 -11.02 -9.44
N GLU A 14 -4.02 -10.36 -10.16
CA GLU A 14 -3.82 -10.01 -11.55
C GLU A 14 -3.27 -8.59 -11.61
N ASP A 15 -2.08 -8.40 -12.17
CA ASP A 15 -1.49 -7.07 -12.36
C ASP A 15 -2.14 -6.30 -13.51
N MET A 16 -1.75 -5.03 -13.67
CA MET A 16 -2.24 -4.15 -14.74
C MET A 16 -1.96 -4.66 -16.16
N THR A 17 -1.08 -5.65 -16.33
CA THR A 17 -0.79 -6.31 -17.62
C THR A 17 -1.64 -7.56 -17.85
N GLY A 18 -2.44 -7.98 -16.87
CA GLY A 18 -3.18 -9.25 -16.89
C GLY A 18 -2.36 -10.45 -16.38
N THR A 19 -1.19 -10.22 -15.81
CA THR A 19 -0.32 -11.30 -15.33
C THR A 19 -0.70 -11.69 -13.90
N SER A 20 -0.90 -12.99 -13.67
CA SER A 20 -1.18 -13.53 -12.34
C SER A 20 0.10 -13.68 -11.49
N GLN A 21 0.06 -13.20 -10.25
CA GLN A 21 1.17 -13.25 -9.30
C GLN A 21 0.69 -13.50 -7.87
N SER A 22 1.52 -14.16 -7.04
CA SER A 22 1.26 -14.35 -5.61
C SER A 22 1.82 -13.21 -4.77
N LEU A 23 1.15 -12.87 -3.67
CA LEU A 23 1.70 -11.99 -2.64
C LEU A 23 2.74 -12.68 -1.75
N ARG A 24 2.79 -14.01 -1.74
CA ARG A 24 3.80 -14.74 -0.97
C ARG A 24 5.17 -14.42 -1.53
N SER A 25 6.12 -14.12 -0.64
CA SER A 25 7.51 -13.95 -1.03
C SER A 25 8.03 -15.28 -1.58
N GLN A 26 8.53 -15.25 -2.82
CA GLN A 26 9.04 -16.45 -3.51
C GLN A 26 10.55 -16.65 -3.24
N SER A 27 11.20 -15.73 -2.54
CA SER A 27 12.65 -15.73 -2.28
C SER A 27 12.97 -15.03 -0.95
N SER A 28 14.19 -14.50 -0.78
CA SER A 28 14.55 -13.61 0.33
C SER A 28 14.08 -12.16 0.11
N GLU A 29 13.14 -11.92 -0.80
CA GLU A 29 12.59 -10.59 -1.07
C GLU A 29 11.66 -10.11 0.05
N ILE A 30 11.66 -8.79 0.25
CA ILE A 30 10.67 -8.09 1.07
C ILE A 30 9.53 -7.66 0.14
N VAL A 31 8.31 -8.06 0.47
CA VAL A 31 7.12 -7.63 -0.29
C VAL A 31 6.42 -6.52 0.49
N LEU A 32 6.37 -5.33 -0.08
CA LEU A 32 5.66 -4.18 0.46
C LEU A 32 4.33 -4.03 -0.27
N VAL A 33 3.23 -4.01 0.50
CA VAL A 33 1.86 -3.97 -0.03
C VAL A 33 1.16 -2.72 0.47
N GLU A 34 0.50 -2.01 -0.44
CA GLU A 34 -0.53 -1.02 -0.10
C GLU A 34 -1.87 -1.40 -0.71
N PHE A 35 -2.96 -0.88 -0.16
CA PHE A 35 -4.31 -1.21 -0.59
C PHE A 35 -5.06 0.02 -1.07
N ILE A 36 -5.72 -0.09 -2.22
CA ILE A 36 -6.25 1.07 -2.96
C ILE A 36 -7.63 0.82 -3.56
N TYR A 37 -8.24 1.91 -4.01
CA TYR A 37 -9.27 1.92 -5.06
C TYR A 37 -8.79 2.88 -6.13
N THR A 38 -8.81 2.47 -7.42
CA THR A 38 -8.30 3.33 -8.51
C THR A 38 -9.11 4.62 -8.67
N THR A 39 -10.38 4.60 -8.24
CA THR A 39 -11.31 5.73 -8.31
C THR A 39 -11.34 6.60 -7.04
N CYS A 40 -10.54 6.29 -6.01
CA CYS A 40 -10.54 7.08 -4.78
C CYS A 40 -9.86 8.45 -5.02
N PRO A 41 -10.57 9.56 -4.76
CA PRO A 41 -10.13 10.87 -5.23
C PRO A 41 -9.03 11.54 -4.39
N THR A 42 -8.78 11.10 -3.15
CA THR A 42 -7.90 11.86 -2.24
C THR A 42 -6.97 10.96 -1.45
N ILE A 43 -7.47 10.13 -0.54
CA ILE A 43 -6.60 9.42 0.39
C ILE A 43 -5.72 8.37 -0.30
N CYS A 44 -6.25 7.63 -1.29
CA CYS A 44 -5.43 6.69 -2.07
C CYS A 44 -4.38 7.42 -2.92
N GLN A 45 -4.68 8.63 -3.41
CA GLN A 45 -3.72 9.43 -4.18
C GLN A 45 -2.54 9.91 -3.32
N THR A 46 -2.85 10.32 -2.08
CA THR A 46 -1.81 10.62 -1.09
C THR A 46 -0.99 9.37 -0.74
N ALA A 47 -1.65 8.25 -0.46
CA ALA A 47 -0.97 6.99 -0.16
C ALA A 47 -0.02 6.55 -1.30
N GLY A 48 -0.50 6.56 -2.56
CA GLY A 48 0.33 6.25 -3.73
C GLY A 48 1.51 7.21 -3.91
N SER A 49 1.35 8.49 -3.55
CA SER A 49 2.46 9.45 -3.56
C SER A 49 3.50 9.17 -2.47
N ASP A 50 3.07 8.74 -1.29
CA ASP A 50 3.97 8.29 -0.21
C ASP A 50 4.68 6.98 -0.61
N PHE A 51 3.98 6.09 -1.30
CA PHE A 51 4.54 4.85 -1.82
C PHE A 51 5.59 5.09 -2.91
N ALA A 52 5.37 6.08 -3.78
CA ALA A 52 6.38 6.53 -4.74
C ALA A 52 7.66 7.06 -4.06
N GLN A 53 7.52 7.81 -2.96
CA GLN A 53 8.67 8.27 -2.18
C GLN A 53 9.42 7.10 -1.53
N LEU A 54 8.69 6.09 -1.03
CA LEU A 54 9.30 4.86 -0.51
C LEU A 54 10.06 4.10 -1.60
N ARG A 55 9.48 3.94 -2.80
CA ARG A 55 10.17 3.36 -3.97
C ARG A 55 11.50 4.07 -4.20
N ASP A 56 11.48 5.40 -4.29
CA ASP A 56 12.67 6.21 -4.61
C ASP A 56 13.77 6.10 -3.55
N ALA A 57 13.39 5.95 -2.28
CA ALA A 57 14.34 5.67 -1.21
C ALA A 57 14.90 4.24 -1.28
N LEU A 58 14.03 3.25 -1.53
CA LEU A 58 14.40 1.83 -1.54
C LEU A 58 15.29 1.45 -2.71
N VAL A 59 15.08 2.02 -3.89
CA VAL A 59 15.97 1.76 -5.05
C VAL A 59 17.43 2.17 -4.79
N GLN A 60 17.68 3.08 -3.84
CA GLN A 60 19.04 3.48 -3.44
C GLN A 60 19.70 2.48 -2.47
N THR A 61 18.91 1.68 -1.76
CA THR A 61 19.40 0.78 -0.70
C THR A 61 19.95 -0.55 -1.23
N ARG A 62 19.68 -0.89 -2.51
CA ARG A 62 19.96 -2.22 -3.13
C ARG A 62 19.29 -3.40 -2.40
N GLU A 63 18.32 -3.13 -1.54
CA GLU A 63 17.49 -4.17 -0.93
C GLU A 63 16.63 -4.86 -2.01
N ASN A 64 16.42 -6.17 -1.86
CA ASN A 64 15.56 -6.93 -2.76
C ASN A 64 14.09 -6.72 -2.35
N VAL A 65 13.48 -5.64 -2.85
CA VAL A 65 12.11 -5.26 -2.52
C VAL A 65 11.19 -5.36 -3.73
N ARG A 66 10.04 -6.01 -3.53
CA ARG A 66 8.91 -6.00 -4.46
C ARG A 66 7.79 -5.17 -3.85
N MET A 67 7.24 -4.24 -4.62
CA MET A 67 6.20 -3.32 -4.21
C MET A 67 4.93 -3.60 -5.01
N ILE A 68 3.78 -3.62 -4.36
CA ILE A 68 2.50 -3.89 -5.01
C ILE A 68 1.36 -3.08 -4.39
N SER A 69 0.66 -2.32 -5.23
CA SER A 69 -0.60 -1.67 -4.84
C SER A 69 -1.75 -2.58 -5.24
N VAL A 70 -2.57 -3.00 -4.29
CA VAL A 70 -3.63 -3.99 -4.48
C VAL A 70 -5.00 -3.32 -4.38
N SER A 71 -5.78 -3.41 -5.45
CA SER A 71 -7.20 -3.03 -5.45
C SER A 71 -8.08 -4.10 -4.78
N PHE A 72 -8.99 -3.65 -3.91
CA PHE A 72 -10.05 -4.47 -3.31
C PHE A 72 -11.37 -4.43 -4.07
N ASN A 73 -11.41 -3.75 -5.22
CA ASN A 73 -12.60 -3.62 -6.03
C ASN A 73 -12.43 -4.24 -7.42
N PRO A 74 -12.17 -5.55 -7.53
CA PRO A 74 -11.93 -6.19 -8.83
C PRO A 74 -13.15 -6.13 -9.77
N ALA A 75 -14.33 -5.80 -9.25
CA ALA A 75 -15.55 -5.60 -10.03
C ALA A 75 -15.54 -4.31 -10.86
N ASN A 76 -14.92 -3.22 -10.37
CA ASN A 76 -14.88 -1.93 -11.07
C ASN A 76 -13.47 -1.54 -11.52
N ASP A 77 -12.43 -2.00 -10.81
CA ASP A 77 -11.04 -1.67 -11.11
C ASP A 77 -10.55 -2.65 -12.19
N THR A 78 -10.80 -2.26 -13.45
CA THR A 78 -10.37 -2.99 -14.64
C THR A 78 -8.86 -2.87 -14.85
N LEU A 79 -8.27 -3.71 -15.70
CA LEU A 79 -6.84 -3.62 -16.05
C LEU A 79 -6.45 -2.23 -16.56
N ALA A 80 -7.32 -1.59 -17.35
CA ALA A 80 -7.12 -0.22 -17.81
C ALA A 80 -7.07 0.77 -16.63
N ALA A 81 -8.01 0.68 -15.68
CA ALA A 81 -8.01 1.55 -14.50
C ALA A 81 -6.79 1.31 -13.59
N LEU A 82 -6.30 0.08 -13.49
CA LEU A 82 -5.03 -0.21 -12.79
C LEU A 82 -3.85 0.42 -13.53
N GLY A 83 -3.84 0.38 -14.86
CA GLY A 83 -2.85 1.04 -15.71
C GLY A 83 -2.84 2.55 -15.52
N ASP A 84 -4.00 3.21 -15.54
CA ASP A 84 -4.13 4.65 -15.33
C ASP A 84 -3.58 5.07 -13.94
N TYR A 85 -3.91 4.30 -12.89
CA TYR A 85 -3.37 4.52 -11.55
C TYR A 85 -1.84 4.31 -11.54
N ALA A 86 -1.35 3.28 -12.24
CA ALA A 86 0.07 3.01 -12.33
C ALA A 86 0.83 4.15 -13.01
N GLU A 87 0.32 4.68 -14.12
CA GLU A 87 0.93 5.82 -14.82
C GLU A 87 0.97 7.07 -13.93
N LEU A 88 -0.13 7.36 -13.24
CA LEU A 88 -0.23 8.51 -12.34
C LEU A 88 0.84 8.51 -11.24
N HIS A 89 1.19 7.33 -10.72
CA HIS A 89 2.17 7.18 -9.65
C HIS A 89 3.53 6.64 -10.10
N THR A 90 3.73 6.44 -11.42
CA THR A 90 4.94 5.82 -11.98
C THR A 90 5.20 4.42 -11.40
N ALA A 91 4.15 3.61 -11.33
CA ALA A 91 4.11 2.24 -10.81
C ALA A 91 3.98 1.19 -11.93
N SER A 92 4.52 1.47 -13.12
CA SER A 92 4.32 0.64 -14.32
C SER A 92 5.39 -0.46 -14.49
N GLY A 93 6.04 -0.92 -13.41
CA GLY A 93 7.10 -1.94 -13.50
C GLY A 93 8.07 -1.98 -12.32
N SER A 94 9.11 -2.82 -12.40
CA SER A 94 10.00 -3.11 -11.26
C SER A 94 10.59 -1.85 -10.59
N PRO A 95 10.53 -1.74 -9.24
CA PRO A 95 10.06 -2.77 -8.29
C PRO A 95 8.55 -2.74 -8.01
N TRP A 96 7.77 -1.84 -8.61
CA TRP A 96 6.39 -1.55 -8.23
C TRP A 96 5.36 -1.81 -9.32
N THR A 97 4.35 -2.62 -9.01
CA THR A 97 3.22 -2.90 -9.89
C THR A 97 1.87 -2.62 -9.20
N VAL A 98 0.82 -2.46 -10.00
CA VAL A 98 -0.56 -2.28 -9.52
C VAL A 98 -1.36 -3.51 -9.93
N ALA A 99 -2.10 -4.08 -8.98
CA ALA A 99 -2.82 -5.33 -9.17
C ALA A 99 -4.20 -5.30 -8.52
N ARG A 100 -5.04 -6.26 -8.91
CA ARG A 100 -6.33 -6.55 -8.27
C ARG A 100 -6.35 -8.00 -7.80
N VAL A 101 -7.16 -8.27 -6.78
CA VAL A 101 -7.45 -9.66 -6.38
C VAL A 101 -8.17 -10.37 -7.53
N ASP A 102 -7.85 -11.64 -7.79
CA ASP A 102 -8.65 -12.47 -8.69
C ASP A 102 -10.13 -12.48 -8.22
N VAL A 103 -11.06 -12.23 -9.15
CA VAL A 103 -12.49 -12.20 -8.86
C VAL A 103 -12.96 -13.49 -8.16
N ALA A 104 -12.42 -14.64 -8.55
CA ALA A 104 -12.74 -15.94 -7.94
C ALA A 104 -12.23 -16.07 -6.50
N GLN A 105 -11.19 -15.31 -6.13
CA GLN A 105 -10.55 -15.36 -4.81
C GLN A 105 -10.89 -14.14 -3.93
N ARG A 106 -11.79 -13.25 -4.38
CA ARG A 106 -12.17 -12.02 -3.67
C ARG A 106 -12.59 -12.25 -2.22
N ALA A 107 -13.43 -13.25 -1.96
CA ALA A 107 -13.91 -13.54 -0.61
C ALA A 107 -12.76 -13.95 0.32
N GLN A 108 -11.89 -14.84 -0.16
CA GLN A 108 -10.71 -15.29 0.59
C GLN A 108 -9.74 -14.14 0.89
N ALA A 109 -9.56 -13.21 -0.07
CA ALA A 109 -8.76 -12.02 0.16
C ALA A 109 -9.38 -11.12 1.22
N LEU A 110 -10.68 -10.85 1.13
CA LEU A 110 -11.38 -10.02 2.10
C LEU A 110 -11.31 -10.61 3.51
N ASP A 111 -11.47 -11.92 3.65
CA ASP A 111 -11.36 -12.62 4.94
C ASP A 111 -9.95 -12.48 5.56
N PHE A 112 -8.90 -12.55 4.74
CA PHE A 112 -7.53 -12.33 5.21
C PHE A 112 -7.32 -10.91 5.73
N LEU A 113 -7.82 -9.92 4.98
CA LEU A 113 -7.62 -8.49 5.29
C LEU A 113 -8.45 -8.03 6.48
N THR A 114 -9.60 -8.66 6.68
CA THR A 114 -10.51 -8.38 7.80
C THR A 114 -10.28 -9.33 8.98
N SER A 115 -9.27 -10.21 8.90
CA SER A 115 -8.93 -11.13 9.98
C SER A 115 -8.54 -10.37 11.24
N PRO A 116 -9.06 -10.74 12.43
CA PRO A 116 -8.74 -10.10 13.71
C PRO A 116 -7.27 -10.28 14.15
N SER A 117 -6.49 -10.98 13.34
CA SER A 117 -5.05 -11.19 13.53
C SER A 117 -4.21 -9.91 13.32
N PHE A 118 -4.77 -8.88 12.67
CA PHE A 118 -4.16 -7.56 12.63
C PHE A 118 -4.55 -6.77 13.88
N PRO A 119 -3.61 -6.44 14.79
CA PRO A 119 -3.92 -5.57 15.91
C PRO A 119 -4.35 -4.21 15.36
N ILE A 120 -5.60 -3.85 15.61
CA ILE A 120 -6.18 -2.53 15.28
C ILE A 120 -5.58 -1.44 16.19
N GLU A 121 -4.84 -1.84 17.23
CA GLU A 121 -4.09 -0.92 18.06
C GLU A 121 -2.95 -0.29 17.26
N PRO A 122 -2.92 1.06 17.13
CA PRO A 122 -1.78 1.72 16.53
C PRO A 122 -0.53 1.29 17.31
N PRO A 123 0.56 0.89 16.64
CA PRO A 123 1.80 0.58 17.32
C PRO A 123 2.18 1.78 18.20
N PRO A 124 2.59 1.57 19.46
CA PRO A 124 2.96 2.67 20.35
C PRO A 124 3.98 3.54 19.63
N LEU A 125 3.81 4.86 19.67
CA LEU A 125 4.53 5.92 18.94
C LEU A 125 6.07 5.93 19.11
N LYS A 126 6.68 4.84 19.57
CA LYS A 126 8.12 4.66 19.79
C LYS A 126 8.87 4.14 18.55
N TRP A 127 8.18 3.72 17.48
CA TRP A 127 8.82 3.23 16.24
C TRP A 127 9.22 4.35 15.26
N SER A 128 8.73 5.57 15.47
CA SER A 128 9.02 6.76 14.64
C SER A 128 10.39 7.41 14.92
N ALA A 129 11.19 6.88 15.85
CA ALA A 129 12.29 7.63 16.45
C ALA A 129 13.52 7.94 15.57
N PRO A 130 13.89 7.17 14.51
CA PRO A 130 14.97 7.61 13.61
C PRO A 130 14.50 8.08 12.23
N ILE A 131 13.40 7.54 11.68
CA ILE A 131 12.99 7.80 10.29
C ILE A 131 12.20 9.11 10.17
N VAL A 132 11.49 9.55 11.22
CA VAL A 132 10.57 10.70 11.14
C VAL A 132 11.24 12.03 11.56
N ARG A 133 12.40 12.00 12.22
CA ARG A 133 13.07 13.20 12.76
C ARG A 133 13.56 14.23 11.72
N LYS A 134 13.60 13.92 10.42
CA LYS A 134 13.97 14.92 9.39
C LYS A 134 12.79 15.54 8.65
N ALA A 135 11.61 14.93 8.71
CA ALA A 135 10.43 15.42 7.99
C ALA A 135 9.56 16.35 8.84
N GLU A 136 9.58 16.18 10.17
CA GLU A 136 8.78 16.96 11.13
C GLU A 136 9.23 18.42 11.24
N ASP A 137 10.54 18.69 11.07
CA ASP A 137 11.10 20.03 11.26
C ASP A 137 10.87 21.00 10.08
N LEU A 138 10.34 20.54 8.93
CA LEU A 138 10.34 21.37 7.71
C LEU A 138 8.98 21.65 7.08
N ARG A 139 7.86 21.04 7.50
CA ARG A 139 6.63 21.15 6.66
C ARG A 139 5.25 21.20 7.32
N TRP A 140 5.11 21.41 8.62
CA TRP A 140 3.77 21.65 9.20
C TRP A 140 3.65 23.00 9.92
N PRO A 141 3.25 24.09 9.24
CA PRO A 141 2.78 25.26 9.95
C PRO A 141 1.45 24.91 10.61
N LEU A 142 1.44 24.97 11.95
CA LEU A 142 0.27 24.87 12.81
C LEU A 142 -0.91 25.65 12.20
N ARG A 143 -1.93 24.95 11.70
CA ARG A 143 -3.23 25.57 11.48
C ARG A 143 -3.78 25.97 12.84
N ASP A 144 -3.93 27.28 13.01
CA ASP A 144 -4.66 27.94 14.08
C ASP A 144 -5.99 27.22 14.37
N GLN A 145 -6.14 26.69 15.58
CA GLN A 145 -7.33 26.02 16.09
C GLN A 145 -8.32 27.01 16.74
N SER A 146 -8.40 28.26 16.28
CA SER A 146 -9.42 29.18 16.77
C SER A 146 -10.82 28.75 16.31
N PRO A 147 -11.78 28.54 17.22
CA PRO A 147 -13.12 28.08 16.86
C PRO A 147 -13.88 29.19 16.12
N LYS A 148 -14.24 28.93 14.85
CA LYS A 148 -15.11 29.84 14.08
C LYS A 148 -16.51 29.83 14.70
N ARG A 149 -16.88 30.95 15.31
CA ARG A 149 -18.23 31.26 15.78
C ARG A 149 -19.15 31.38 14.54
N LEU A 150 -20.16 30.51 14.45
CA LEU A 150 -21.21 30.62 13.44
C LEU A 150 -22.13 31.79 13.83
N SER A 151 -22.30 32.74 12.92
CA SER A 151 -23.35 33.77 12.93
C SER A 151 -24.23 33.56 11.72
#